data_AF-A0A953EVB3-F1
#
_entry.id   AF-A0A953EVB3-F1
#
_cell.length_a   1.000
_cell.length_b   1.000
_cell.length_c   1.000
_cell.angle_alpha   90.00
_cell.angle_beta   90.00
_cell.angle_gamma   90.00
#
_symmetry.space_group_name_H-M   'P 1'
#
loop_
_entity.id
_entity.type
_entity.pdbx_description
1 polymer ?
#
loop_
_entity_poly.entity_id
_entity_poly.type
_entity_poly.pdbx_seq_one_letter_code
_entity_poly.pdbx_strand_id
1 'polypeptide(L)'
;MGRPAKYPEEFRREAVQLVKSSGRPAAEVARSLEIAEATLWNWVKADRERAARDADPEALSESERAELRRLRKESAQLRVDNEILRKAAAYFARETNR
;
A
#
# COMPACT_ATOMS: atom_id res chain seq x y z
N MET A 1 5.06 -10.24 23.42
CA MET A 1 3.86 -9.56 22.88
C MET A 1 4.04 -8.06 23.06
N GLY A 2 4.04 -7.29 21.99
CA GLY A 2 4.23 -5.83 22.05
C GLY A 2 3.04 -5.12 22.72
N ARG A 3 3.29 -3.97 23.36
CA ARG A 3 2.24 -3.15 23.97
C ARG A 3 1.29 -2.62 22.88
N PRO A 4 -0.03 -2.66 23.07
CA PRO A 4 -0.98 -2.10 22.09
C PRO A 4 -0.69 -0.62 21.84
N ALA A 5 -0.81 -0.21 20.58
CA ALA A 5 -0.60 1.18 20.20
C ALA A 5 -1.59 2.09 20.93
N LYS A 6 -1.10 3.22 21.46
CA LYS A 6 -1.93 4.19 22.21
C LYS A 6 -3.01 4.84 21.34
N TYR A 7 -2.79 4.93 20.04
CA TYR A 7 -3.68 5.59 19.09
C TYR A 7 -4.10 4.61 17.99
N PRO A 8 -5.38 4.60 17.57
CA PRO A 8 -5.84 3.86 16.41
C PRO A 8 -5.08 4.25 15.15
N GLU A 9 -4.97 3.32 14.20
CA GLU A 9 -4.27 3.57 12.94
C GLU A 9 -4.95 4.66 12.11
N GLU A 10 -6.28 4.65 12.05
CA GLU A 10 -7.08 5.67 11.34
C GLU A 10 -6.79 7.07 11.87
N PHE A 11 -6.78 7.24 13.20
CA PHE A 11 -6.46 8.53 13.83
C PHE A 11 -5.07 9.02 13.44
N ARG A 12 -4.07 8.13 13.44
CA ARG A 12 -2.72 8.48 13.00
C ARG A 12 -2.71 8.90 11.53
N ARG A 13 -3.44 8.21 10.65
CA ARG A 13 -3.52 8.53 9.22
C ARG A 13 -4.15 9.90 9.00
N GLU A 14 -5.29 10.17 9.65
CA GLU A 14 -5.98 11.46 9.58
C GLU A 14 -5.12 12.61 10.11
N ALA A 15 -4.43 12.41 11.25
CA ALA A 15 -3.56 13.42 11.82
C ALA A 15 -2.39 13.79 10.89
N VAL A 16 -1.77 12.79 10.25
CA VAL A 16 -0.72 13.01 9.25
C VAL A 16 -1.27 13.73 8.01
N GLN A 17 -2.45 13.33 7.53
CA GLN A 17 -3.10 14.00 6.41
C GLN A 17 -3.43 15.46 6.70
N LEU A 18 -3.90 15.76 7.91
CA LEU A 18 -4.19 17.13 8.32
C LEU A 18 -2.93 18.02 8.27
N VAL A 19 -1.77 17.51 8.67
CA VAL A 19 -0.49 18.23 8.52
C VAL A 19 -0.17 18.49 7.05
N LYS A 20 -0.38 17.50 6.17
CA LYS A 20 -0.06 17.59 4.74
C LYS A 20 -0.99 18.56 3.99
N SER A 21 -2.28 18.55 4.30
CA SER A 21 -3.29 19.35 3.62
C SER A 21 -3.37 20.79 4.12
N SER A 22 -3.10 21.02 5.42
CA SER A 22 -3.21 22.36 6.02
C SER A 22 -1.97 23.24 5.85
N GLY A 23 -0.81 22.65 5.55
CA GLY A 23 0.47 23.38 5.53
C GLY A 23 0.96 23.85 6.91
N ARG A 24 0.22 23.55 7.98
CA ARG A 24 0.55 23.94 9.36
C ARG A 24 1.70 23.08 9.91
N PRO A 25 2.56 23.63 10.79
CA PRO A 25 3.58 22.83 11.45
C PRO A 25 2.98 21.68 12.26
N ALA A 26 3.64 20.51 12.27
CA ALA A 26 3.18 19.34 13.03
C ALA A 26 2.97 19.65 14.53
N ALA A 27 3.77 20.54 15.12
CA ALA A 27 3.58 21.00 16.49
C ALA A 27 2.22 21.69 16.71
N GLU A 28 1.79 22.52 15.76
CA GLU A 28 0.51 23.24 15.84
C GLU A 28 -0.68 22.30 15.69
N VAL A 29 -0.57 21.34 14.76
CA VAL A 29 -1.60 20.31 14.57
C VAL A 29 -1.68 19.39 15.79
N ALA A 30 -0.55 19.02 16.38
CA ALA A 30 -0.51 18.19 17.58
C ALA A 30 -1.22 18.86 18.77
N ARG A 31 -1.01 20.17 18.96
CA ARG A 31 -1.74 20.96 19.96
C ARG A 31 -3.24 20.97 19.71
N SER A 32 -3.69 21.13 18.45
CA SER A 32 -5.13 21.08 18.13
C SER A 32 -5.77 19.70 18.31
N LEU A 33 -4.97 18.64 18.24
CA LEU A 33 -5.42 17.25 18.43
C LEU A 33 -5.16 16.74 19.87
N GLU A 34 -4.65 17.60 20.75
CA GLU A 34 -4.30 17.26 22.14
C GLU A 34 -3.37 16.04 22.28
N ILE A 35 -2.42 15.90 21.35
CA ILE A 35 -1.40 14.85 21.39
C ILE A 35 0.00 15.44 21.57
N ALA A 36 0.94 14.60 22.03
CA ALA A 36 2.32 15.01 22.16
C ALA A 36 2.91 15.37 20.78
N GLU A 37 3.57 16.52 20.69
CA GLU A 37 4.15 17.02 19.43
C GLU A 37 5.15 16.03 18.83
N ALA A 38 5.98 15.41 19.69
CA ALA A 38 6.93 14.38 19.28
C ALA A 38 6.25 13.16 18.65
N THR A 39 5.04 12.79 19.10
CA THR A 39 4.27 11.69 18.54
C THR A 39 3.85 12.01 17.11
N LEU A 40 3.24 13.17 16.87
CA LEU A 40 2.83 13.56 15.53
C LEU A 40 4.03 13.78 14.61
N TRP A 41 5.12 14.35 15.13
CA TRP A 41 6.36 14.51 14.38
C TRP A 41 6.93 13.18 13.91
N ASN A 42 6.98 12.18 14.79
CA ASN A 42 7.43 10.83 14.44
C ASN A 42 6.54 10.19 13.35
N TRP A 43 5.23 10.40 13.41
CA TRP A 43 4.31 9.88 12.40
C TRP A 43 4.50 10.55 11.05
N VAL A 44 4.65 11.88 11.01
CA VAL A 44 4.91 12.63 9.78
C VAL A 44 6.27 12.25 9.19
N LYS A 45 7.30 12.07 10.03
CA LYS A 45 8.62 11.59 9.60
C LYS A 45 8.52 10.19 8.98
N ALA A 46 7.86 9.25 9.65
CA ALA A 46 7.67 7.89 9.13
C ALA A 46 6.86 7.85 7.82
N ASP A 47 5.87 8.74 7.66
CA ASP A 47 5.11 8.89 6.40
C ASP A 47 6.00 9.38 5.26
N ARG A 48 6.84 10.39 5.51
CA ARG A 48 7.80 10.90 4.52
C ARG A 48 8.84 9.86 4.13
N GLU A 49 9.38 9.12 5.09
CA GLU A 49 10.34 8.03 4.83
C GLU A 49 9.69 6.90 4.02
N ARG A 50 8.44 6.55 4.32
CA ARG A 50 7.67 5.58 3.53
C ARG A 50 7.45 6.08 2.11
N ALA A 51 6.98 7.31 1.94
CA ALA A 51 6.77 7.91 0.63
C ALA A 51 8.07 8.00 -0.19
N ALA A 52 9.21 8.27 0.46
CA ALA A 52 10.52 8.27 -0.20
C ALA A 52 10.94 6.87 -0.66
N ARG A 53 10.67 5.82 0.14
CA ARG A 53 10.92 4.43 -0.26
C ARG A 53 9.99 3.98 -1.40
N ASP A 54 8.72 4.37 -1.34
CA ASP A 54 7.74 4.03 -2.37
C ASP A 54 8.01 4.79 -3.69
N ALA A 55 8.64 5.97 -3.61
CA ALA A 55 9.04 6.77 -4.77
C ALA A 55 10.32 6.24 -5.46
N ASP A 56 11.11 5.41 -4.79
CA ASP A 56 12.27 4.74 -5.38
C ASP A 56 11.94 3.26 -5.63
N PRO A 57 11.51 2.88 -6.85
CA PRO A 57 11.23 1.49 -7.20
C PRO A 57 12.48 0.59 -7.11
N GLU A 58 13.69 1.16 -7.01
CA GLU A 58 14.91 0.42 -6.71
C GLU A 58 15.21 0.31 -5.21
N ALA A 59 14.51 1.01 -4.32
CA ALA A 59 14.67 0.84 -2.87
C ALA A 59 14.02 -0.44 -2.31
N LEU A 60 13.54 -1.34 -3.18
CA LEU A 60 13.11 -2.67 -2.80
C LEU A 60 14.31 -3.48 -2.29
N SER A 61 14.14 -4.12 -1.14
CA SER A 61 15.07 -5.14 -0.67
C SER A 61 15.17 -6.29 -1.68
N GLU A 62 16.27 -7.04 -1.64
CA GLU A 62 16.49 -8.15 -2.58
C GLU A 62 15.37 -9.20 -2.53
N SER A 63 14.83 -9.47 -1.33
CA SER A 63 13.68 -10.35 -1.13
C SER A 63 12.41 -9.81 -1.77
N GLU A 64 12.12 -8.51 -1.62
CA GLU A 64 10.97 -7.87 -2.25
C GLU A 64 11.09 -7.88 -3.79
N ARG A 65 12.29 -7.66 -4.34
CA ARG A 65 12.52 -7.78 -5.79
C ARG A 65 12.35 -9.21 -6.29
N ALA A 66 12.80 -10.20 -5.52
CA ALA A 66 12.64 -11.61 -5.86
C ALA A 66 11.16 -12.01 -5.90
N GLU A 67 10.40 -11.59 -4.89
CA GLU A 67 8.96 -11.84 -4.84
C GLU A 67 8.22 -11.13 -5.97
N LEU A 68 8.59 -9.89 -6.28
CA LEU A 68 8.03 -9.16 -7.41
C LEU A 68 8.26 -9.87 -8.75
N ARG A 69 9.46 -10.43 -8.96
CA ARG A 69 9.75 -11.24 -10.17
C ARG A 69 8.91 -12.52 -10.20
N ARG A 70 8.78 -13.20 -9.07
CA ARG A 70 7.94 -14.41 -8.95
C ARG A 70 6.48 -14.10 -9.28
N LEU A 71 5.91 -13.07 -8.65
CA LEU A 71 4.53 -12.65 -8.86
C LEU A 71 4.26 -12.23 -10.31
N ARG A 72 5.20 -11.53 -10.95
CA ARG A 72 5.08 -11.17 -12.38
C ARG A 72 5.06 -12.42 -13.28
N LYS A 73 5.90 -13.41 -13.00
CA LYS A 73 5.92 -14.68 -13.74
C LYS A 73 4.61 -15.44 -13.56
N GLU A 74 4.12 -15.54 -12.33
CA GLU A 74 2.86 -16.21 -12.02
C GLU A 74 1.67 -15.51 -12.67
N SER A 75 1.61 -14.18 -12.60
CA SER A 75 0.56 -13.40 -13.27
C SER A 75 0.57 -13.59 -14.78
N ALA A 76 1.75 -13.67 -15.41
CA ALA A 76 1.85 -13.95 -16.83
C ALA A 76 1.32 -15.35 -17.18
N GLN A 77 1.67 -16.36 -16.39
CA GLN A 77 1.16 -17.73 -16.58
C GLN A 77 -0.37 -17.78 -16.43
N LEU A 78 -0.90 -17.19 -15.35
CA LEU A 78 -2.34 -17.16 -15.10
C LEU A 78 -3.12 -16.48 -16.22
N ARG A 79 -2.57 -15.42 -16.84
CA ARG A 79 -3.19 -14.76 -17.99
C ARG A 79 -3.28 -15.68 -19.20
N VAL A 80 -2.21 -16.44 -19.48
CA VAL A 80 -2.20 -17.43 -20.57
C VAL A 80 -3.22 -18.54 -20.29
N ASP A 81 -3.23 -19.09 -19.08
CA ASP A 81 -4.17 -20.15 -18.71
C ASP A 81 -5.62 -19.66 -18.81
N ASN A 82 -5.89 -18.43 -18.36
CA ASN A 82 -7.21 -17.82 -18.47
C ASN A 82 -7.64 -17.64 -19.94
N GLU A 83 -6.73 -17.23 -20.81
CA GLU A 83 -7.00 -17.09 -22.24
C GLU A 83 -7.34 -18.44 -22.88
N ILE A 84 -6.60 -19.50 -22.55
CA ILE A 84 -6.86 -20.86 -23.03
C ILE A 84 -8.25 -21.32 -22.56
N LEU A 85 -8.55 -21.16 -21.27
CA LEU A 85 -9.86 -21.54 -20.71
C LEU A 85 -10.99 -20.76 -21.37
N ARG A 86 -10.80 -19.47 -21.63
CA ARG A 86 -11.80 -18.63 -22.32
C ARG A 86 -12.05 -19.10 -23.75
N LYS A 87 -10.99 -19.45 -24.49
CA LYS A 87 -11.10 -20.02 -25.85
C LYS A 87 -11.82 -21.37 -25.83
N ALA A 88 -11.49 -22.23 -24.88
CA ALA A 88 -12.16 -23.52 -24.70
C ALA A 88 -13.66 -23.34 -24.38
N ALA A 89 -13.99 -22.45 -23.43
CA ALA A 89 -15.38 -22.15 -23.10
C ALA A 89 -16.17 -21.61 -24.31
N ALA A 90 -15.57 -20.72 -25.11
CA ALA A 90 -16.19 -20.20 -26.33
C ALA A 90 -16.41 -21.29 -27.39
N TYR A 91 -15.45 -22.22 -27.54
CA TYR A 91 -15.60 -23.37 -28.44
C TYR A 91 -16.76 -24.28 -28.00
N PHE A 92 -16.80 -24.67 -26.72
CA PHE A 92 -17.86 -25.54 -26.21
C PHE A 92 -19.24 -24.88 -26.32
N ALA A 93 -19.36 -23.60 -25.97
CA ALA A 93 -20.63 -22.87 -26.09
C ALA A 93 -21.15 -22.81 -27.53
N ARG A 94 -20.26 -22.78 -28.53
CA ARG A 94 -20.64 -22.81 -29.94
C ARG A 94 -21.12 -24.20 -30.38
N GLU A 95 -20.48 -25.26 -29.88
CA GLU A 95 -20.83 -26.64 -30.25
C GLU A 95 -22.11 -27.14 -29.58
N THR A 96 -22.44 -26.68 -28.37
CA THR A 96 -23.70 -27.02 -27.70
C THR A 96 -24.92 -26.27 -28.23
N ASN A 97 -24.73 -25.21 -29.02
CA ASN A 97 -25.80 -24.37 -29.55
C ASN A 97 -26.14 -24.71 -31.02
N ARG A 98 -25.72 -25.89 -31.47
CA ARG A 98 -25.86 -26.43 -32.83
C ARG A 98 -26.76 -27.66 -32.80
#